data_AF-A0A1W9UMD3-F1
#
_entry.id   AF-A0A1W9UMD3-F1
#
_cell.length_a   1.000
_cell.length_b   1.000
_cell.length_c   1.000
_cell.angle_alpha   90.00
_cell.angle_beta   90.00
_cell.angle_gamma   90.00
#
_symmetry.space_group_name_H-M   'P 1'
#
loop_
_entity.id
_entity.type
_entity.pdbx_description
1 polymer ?
#
loop_
_entity_poly.entity_id
_entity_poly.type
_entity_poly.pdbx_seq_one_letter_code
_entity_poly.pdbx_strand_id
1 'polypeptide(L)'
;MPPQNLIQEKLTPADDLREILGQCELQVVALKGSGAQAADFLGLLDKAHSLFHRLEAKGVDLRAERTRWETIEGQLDSRARVLVREVEKAGGLEQLRETTEPTPDRWWWFLDDKVRRQQKR
;
A
#
# COMPACT_ATOMS: atom_id res chain seq x y z
N MET A 1 5.07 14.20 43.73
CA MET A 1 4.21 14.57 42.59
C MET A 1 4.63 13.75 41.37
N PRO A 2 3.74 12.96 40.77
CA PRO A 2 3.80 12.57 39.35
C PRO A 2 2.74 13.37 38.55
N PRO A 3 2.77 13.43 37.19
CA PRO A 3 3.27 12.44 36.23
C PRO A 3 4.53 12.90 35.49
N GLN A 4 5.53 12.02 35.34
CA GLN A 4 5.71 11.19 34.13
C GLN A 4 5.48 12.00 32.85
N ASN A 5 6.51 12.73 32.44
CA ASN A 5 6.67 13.15 31.06
C ASN A 5 6.83 11.87 30.23
N LEU A 6 5.69 11.34 29.76
CA LEU A 6 5.67 10.38 28.67
C LEU A 6 6.47 11.03 27.56
N ILE A 7 7.63 10.44 27.28
CA ILE A 7 8.41 10.69 26.09
C ILE A 7 7.38 10.67 24.96
N GLN A 8 7.08 11.83 24.38
CA GLN A 8 6.54 11.85 23.04
C GLN A 8 7.63 11.17 22.22
N GLU A 9 7.51 9.86 22.03
CA GLU A 9 8.26 9.13 21.04
C GLU A 9 8.03 9.92 19.75
N LYS A 10 9.02 10.74 19.40
CA LYS A 10 9.07 11.35 18.08
C LYS A 10 9.20 10.14 17.16
N LEU A 11 8.08 9.61 16.67
CA LEU A 11 8.11 8.65 15.57
C LEU A 11 9.01 9.28 14.53
N THR A 12 10.17 8.67 14.31
CA THR A 12 11.01 9.15 13.23
C THR A 12 10.24 8.90 11.94
N PRO A 13 10.42 9.71 10.90
CA PRO A 13 9.81 9.44 9.61
C PRO A 13 10.06 8.01 9.07
N ALA A 14 11.11 7.33 9.55
CA ALA A 14 11.38 5.92 9.25
C ALA A 14 10.52 4.93 10.07
N ASP A 15 10.13 5.27 11.29
CA ASP A 15 9.21 4.47 12.10
C ASP A 15 7.80 4.50 11.49
N ASP A 16 7.35 5.67 11.02
CA ASP A 16 6.10 5.81 10.27
C ASP A 16 6.06 4.85 9.06
N LEU A 17 7.16 4.77 8.31
CA LEU A 17 7.26 3.87 7.16
C LEU A 17 7.18 2.40 7.59
N ARG A 18 7.83 2.01 8.69
CA ARG A 18 7.76 0.62 9.19
C ARG A 18 6.36 0.24 9.63
N GLU A 19 5.63 1.14 10.29
CA GLU A 19 4.25 0.89 10.69
C GLU A 19 3.34 0.71 9.47
N ILE A 20 3.46 1.60 8.49
CA ILE A 20 2.69 1.50 7.24
C ILE A 20 3.01 0.20 6.50
N LEU A 21 4.29 -0.17 6.41
CA LEU A 21 4.70 -1.44 5.80
C LEU A 21 4.11 -2.64 6.53
N GLY A 22 4.13 -2.65 7.87
CA GLY A 22 3.49 -3.70 8.66
C GLY A 22 1.98 -3.79 8.41
N GLN A 23 1.29 -2.66 8.29
CA GLN A 23 -0.13 -2.64 7.92
C GLN A 23 -0.35 -3.18 6.50
N CYS A 24 0.52 -2.83 5.54
CA CYS A 24 0.44 -3.36 4.19
C CYS A 24 0.63 -4.89 4.15
N GLU A 25 1.60 -5.41 4.90
CA GLU A 25 1.86 -6.85 5.02
C GLU A 25 0.63 -7.62 5.55
N LEU A 26 -0.06 -7.05 6.55
CA LEU A 26 -1.28 -7.66 7.10
C LEU A 26 -2.45 -7.58 6.12
N GLN A 27 -2.64 -6.43 5.46
CA GLN A 27 -3.77 -6.24 4.55
C GLN A 27 -3.62 -7.05 3.25
N VAL A 28 -2.40 -7.18 2.70
CA VAL A 28 -2.17 -7.93 1.45
C VAL A 28 -2.50 -9.42 1.61
N VAL A 29 -2.26 -9.99 2.80
CA VAL A 29 -2.64 -11.39 3.09
C VAL A 29 -4.13 -11.55 3.37
N ALA A 30 -4.77 -10.52 3.93
CA ALA A 30 -6.18 -10.49 4.33
C ALA A 30 -7.13 -9.93 3.25
N LEU A 31 -6.67 -9.74 2.01
CA LEU A 31 -7.48 -9.16 0.92
C LEU A 31 -8.79 -9.92 0.67
N LYS A 32 -8.79 -11.24 0.77
CA LYS A 32 -10.00 -12.02 0.47
C LYS A 32 -11.09 -11.73 1.50
N GLY A 33 -12.23 -11.21 1.05
CA GLY A 33 -13.34 -10.86 1.94
C GLY A 33 -13.23 -9.48 2.59
N SER A 34 -12.24 -8.66 2.23
CA SER A 34 -12.11 -7.29 2.74
C SER A 34 -13.14 -6.31 2.14
N GLY A 35 -13.70 -6.62 0.96
CA GLY A 35 -14.70 -5.78 0.30
C GLY A 35 -14.21 -4.35 0.11
N ALA A 36 -14.99 -3.39 0.61
CA ALA A 36 -14.66 -1.97 0.50
C ALA A 36 -13.32 -1.57 1.14
N GLN A 37 -12.85 -2.32 2.15
CA GLN A 37 -11.54 -2.08 2.76
C GLN A 37 -10.37 -2.35 1.81
N ALA A 38 -10.60 -3.06 0.70
CA ALA A 38 -9.58 -3.19 -0.34
C ALA A 38 -9.21 -1.84 -0.98
N ALA A 39 -10.14 -0.86 -1.00
CA ALA A 39 -9.84 0.49 -1.47
C ALA A 39 -8.92 1.24 -0.50
N ASP A 40 -9.15 1.09 0.82
CA ASP A 40 -8.30 1.69 1.84
C ASP A 40 -6.85 1.19 1.74
N PHE A 41 -6.67 -0.10 1.40
CA PHE A 41 -5.36 -0.68 1.16
C PHE A 41 -4.60 -0.01 0.00
N LEU A 42 -5.29 0.40 -1.08
CA LEU A 42 -4.65 1.15 -2.19
C LEU A 42 -4.11 2.49 -1.69
N GLY A 43 -4.86 3.19 -0.84
CA GLY A 43 -4.40 4.42 -0.21
C GLY A 43 -3.23 4.20 0.75
N LEU A 44 -3.15 3.03 1.38
CA LEU A 44 -2.00 2.67 2.23
C LEU A 44 -0.73 2.45 1.40
N LEU A 45 -0.84 1.79 0.24
CA LEU A 45 0.26 1.65 -0.72
C LEU A 45 0.77 3.01 -1.22
N ASP A 46 -0.15 3.93 -1.53
CA ASP A 46 0.19 5.30 -1.93
C ASP A 46 0.99 6.04 -0.84
N LYS A 47 0.58 5.91 0.42
CA LYS A 47 1.26 6.52 1.56
C LYS A 47 2.65 5.92 1.75
N ALA A 48 2.78 4.59 1.69
CA ALA A 48 4.05 3.89 1.80
C ALA A 48 5.03 4.36 0.72
N HIS A 49 4.59 4.34 -0.54
CA HIS A 49 5.38 4.79 -1.69
C HIS A 49 5.82 6.24 -1.55
N SER A 50 4.93 7.13 -1.14
CA SER A 50 5.26 8.55 -0.94
C SER A 50 6.27 8.77 0.20
N LEU A 51 6.18 8.00 1.29
CA LEU A 51 7.17 8.06 2.37
C LEU A 51 8.53 7.51 1.94
N PHE A 52 8.57 6.41 1.17
CA PHE A 52 9.81 5.91 0.57
C PHE A 52 10.56 7.01 -0.18
N HIS A 53 9.91 7.63 -1.16
CA HIS A 53 10.52 8.70 -1.95
C HIS A 53 11.01 9.86 -1.09
N ARG A 54 10.22 10.25 -0.10
CA ARG A 54 10.57 11.36 0.81
C ARG A 54 11.78 11.03 1.69
N LEU A 55 11.90 9.80 2.17
CA LEU A 55 13.00 9.35 3.03
C LEU A 55 14.28 9.11 2.22
N GLU A 56 14.14 8.52 1.02
CA GLU A 56 15.24 8.29 0.10
C GLU A 56 15.85 9.63 -0.35
N ALA A 57 15.02 10.63 -0.68
CA ALA A 57 15.47 11.99 -0.98
C ALA A 57 16.21 12.68 0.17
N LYS A 58 16.03 12.22 1.42
CA LYS A 58 16.73 12.71 2.61
C LYS A 58 17.99 11.91 2.93
N GLY A 59 18.33 10.90 2.14
CA GLY A 59 19.51 10.04 2.35
C GLY A 59 19.36 9.06 3.51
N VAL A 60 18.13 8.73 3.92
CA VAL A 60 17.89 7.68 4.92
C VAL A 60 18.19 6.32 4.28
N ASP A 61 18.90 5.45 4.99
CA ASP A 61 19.11 4.06 4.55
C ASP A 61 17.80 3.27 4.72
N LEU A 62 17.21 2.87 3.60
CA LEU A 62 15.93 2.15 3.52
C LEU A 62 16.08 0.73 2.97
N ARG A 63 17.28 0.13 3.02
CA ARG A 63 17.52 -1.21 2.48
C ARG A 63 16.57 -2.26 3.05
N ALA A 64 16.35 -2.23 4.37
CA ALA A 64 15.46 -3.18 5.03
C ALA A 64 13.99 -2.97 4.64
N GLU A 65 13.56 -1.72 4.60
CA GLU A 65 12.21 -1.32 4.20
C GLU A 65 11.96 -1.70 2.73
N ARG A 66 12.94 -1.50 1.84
CA ARG A 66 12.83 -1.86 0.42
C ARG A 66 12.60 -3.36 0.21
N THR A 67 13.31 -4.22 0.94
CA THR A 67 13.05 -5.68 0.86
C THR A 67 11.63 -6.05 1.32
N ARG A 68 11.11 -5.38 2.35
CA ARG A 68 9.71 -5.57 2.78
C ARG A 68 8.72 -5.09 1.72
N TRP A 69 8.98 -3.93 1.13
CA TRP A 69 8.17 -3.38 0.05
C TRP A 69 8.11 -4.32 -1.15
N GLU A 70 9.25 -4.82 -1.63
CA GLU A 70 9.31 -5.81 -2.72
C GLU A 70 8.51 -7.08 -2.40
N THR A 71 8.54 -7.51 -1.13
CA THR A 71 7.76 -8.66 -0.67
C THR A 71 6.25 -8.39 -0.70
N ILE A 72 5.82 -7.19 -0.30
CA ILE A 72 4.42 -6.75 -0.39
C ILE A 72 4.00 -6.67 -1.86
N GLU A 73 4.82 -6.08 -2.73
CA GLU A 73 4.55 -5.95 -4.16
C GLU A 73 4.40 -7.32 -4.84
N GLY A 74 5.30 -8.26 -4.55
CA GLY A 74 5.22 -9.63 -5.06
C GLY A 74 3.95 -10.37 -4.59
N GLN A 75 3.58 -10.21 -3.32
CA GLN A 75 2.34 -10.77 -2.79
C GLN A 75 1.12 -10.14 -3.44
N LEU A 76 1.11 -8.82 -3.58
CA LEU A 76 0.03 -8.08 -4.24
C LEU A 76 -0.14 -8.54 -5.68
N ASP A 77 0.96 -8.72 -6.42
CA ASP A 77 0.91 -9.15 -7.80
C ASP A 77 0.29 -10.55 -7.95
N SER A 78 0.73 -11.49 -7.10
CA SER A 78 0.16 -12.85 -7.07
C SER A 78 -1.33 -12.86 -6.71
N ARG A 79 -1.80 -11.84 -6.00
CA ARG A 79 -3.17 -11.68 -5.51
C ARG A 79 -3.97 -10.63 -6.29
N ALA A 80 -3.45 -10.13 -7.41
CA ALA A 80 -4.07 -9.05 -8.18
C ALA A 80 -5.54 -9.35 -8.53
N ARG A 81 -5.85 -10.60 -8.91
CA ARG A 81 -7.23 -11.03 -9.20
C ARG A 81 -8.17 -10.92 -7.99
N VAL A 82 -7.66 -11.17 -6.79
CA VAL A 82 -8.44 -11.06 -5.55
C VAL A 82 -8.69 -9.60 -5.24
N LEU A 83 -7.65 -8.76 -5.28
CA LEU A 83 -7.77 -7.32 -5.06
C LEU A 83 -8.81 -6.70 -5.99
N VAL A 84 -8.69 -6.94 -7.31
CA VAL A 84 -9.62 -6.38 -8.31
C VAL A 84 -11.06 -6.74 -7.99
N ARG A 85 -11.34 -8.01 -7.66
CA ARG A 85 -12.69 -8.47 -7.31
C ARG A 85 -13.24 -7.85 -6.03
N GLU A 86 -12.39 -7.55 -5.06
CA GLU A 86 -12.83 -6.93 -3.79
C GLU A 86 -13.07 -5.43 -3.97
N VAL A 87 -12.18 -4.76 -4.71
CA VAL A 87 -12.33 -3.34 -5.08
C VAL A 87 -13.54 -3.13 -6.01
N GLU A 88 -13.86 -4.09 -6.88
CA GLU A 88 -15.09 -4.06 -7.70
C GLU A 88 -16.36 -3.91 -6.84
N LYS A 89 -16.39 -4.48 -5.63
CA LYS A 89 -17.54 -4.32 -4.70
C LYS A 89 -17.65 -2.89 -4.16
N ALA A 90 -16.59 -2.09 -4.29
CA ALA A 90 -16.50 -0.70 -3.85
C ALA A 90 -16.62 0.31 -5.01
N GLY A 91 -16.96 -0.14 -6.22
CA GLY A 91 -17.03 0.71 -7.41
C GLY A 91 -15.92 0.47 -8.44
N GLY A 92 -14.91 -0.35 -8.10
CA GLY A 92 -13.85 -0.75 -9.02
C GLY A 92 -12.68 0.24 -9.11
N LEU A 93 -11.56 -0.25 -9.65
CA LEU A 93 -10.33 0.55 -9.76
C LEU A 93 -10.51 1.75 -10.71
N GLU A 94 -11.28 1.61 -11.78
CA GLU A 94 -11.54 2.68 -12.75
C GLU A 94 -12.14 3.92 -12.08
N GLN A 95 -13.20 3.74 -11.29
CA GLN A 95 -13.85 4.85 -10.58
C GLN A 95 -12.94 5.46 -9.51
N LEU A 96 -12.17 4.65 -8.78
CA LEU A 96 -11.25 5.17 -7.77
C LEU A 96 -10.10 5.98 -8.41
N ARG A 97 -9.67 5.61 -9.62
CA ARG A 97 -8.66 6.37 -10.38
C ARG A 97 -9.17 7.76 -10.79
N GLU A 98 -10.45 7.93 -11.09
CA GLU A 98 -11.02 9.24 -11.44
C GLU A 98 -10.90 10.25 -10.30
N THR A 99 -10.97 9.79 -9.06
CA THR A 99 -10.84 10.66 -7.87
C THR A 99 -9.38 10.84 -7.44
N THR A 100 -8.55 9.81 -7.61
CA THR A 100 -7.19 9.80 -7.07
C THR A 100 -6.14 10.30 -8.09
N GLU A 101 -6.44 10.22 -9.39
CA GLU A 101 -5.53 10.53 -10.50
C GLU A 101 -4.10 9.99 -10.29
N PRO A 102 -3.95 8.66 -10.09
CA PRO A 102 -2.66 8.10 -9.70
C PRO A 102 -1.64 8.17 -10.83
N THR A 103 -0.39 8.42 -10.45
CA THR A 103 0.74 8.42 -11.37
C THR A 103 1.09 6.98 -11.82
N PRO A 104 1.70 6.80 -13.01
CA PRO A 104 2.00 5.47 -13.54
C PRO A 104 2.94 4.61 -12.68
N ASP A 105 3.77 5.23 -11.84
CA ASP A 105 4.62 4.55 -10.85
C ASP A 105 3.81 3.80 -9.78
N ARG A 106 2.55 4.19 -9.56
CA ARG A 106 1.62 3.51 -8.66
C ARG A 106 0.85 2.40 -9.39
N TRP A 107 1.59 1.42 -9.87
CA TRP A 107 1.11 0.36 -10.77
C TRP A 107 -0.07 -0.46 -10.22
N TRP A 108 -0.25 -0.53 -8.89
CA TRP A 108 -1.36 -1.24 -8.25
C TRP A 108 -2.73 -0.69 -8.66
N TRP A 109 -2.81 0.60 -9.02
CA TRP A 109 -4.03 1.20 -9.53
C TRP A 109 -4.47 0.65 -10.88
N PHE A 110 -3.58 -0.01 -11.63
CA PHE A 110 -3.84 -0.52 -12.99
C PHE A 110 -3.91 -2.06 -13.02
N LEU A 111 -4.13 -2.69 -11.87
CA LEU A 111 -4.18 -4.15 -11.74
C LEU A 111 -5.39 -4.78 -12.45
N ASP A 112 -6.50 -4.05 -12.57
CA ASP A 112 -7.66 -4.43 -13.38
C ASP A 112 -7.28 -4.64 -14.84
N ASP A 113 -6.50 -3.74 -15.44
CA ASP A 113 -6.02 -3.90 -16.81
C ASP A 113 -5.10 -5.11 -16.96
N LYS A 114 -4.18 -5.32 -16.00
CA LYS A 114 -3.31 -6.50 -15.97
C LYS A 114 -4.14 -7.79 -15.90
N VAL A 115 -5.10 -7.86 -14.98
CA VAL A 115 -5.98 -9.04 -14.80
C VAL A 115 -6.83 -9.29 -16.05
N ARG A 116 -7.40 -8.24 -16.64
CA ARG A 116 -8.19 -8.31 -17.88
C ARG A 116 -7.36 -8.86 -19.05
N ARG A 117 -6.10 -8.44 -19.20
CA ARG A 117 -5.18 -8.97 -20.22
C ARG A 117 -4.84 -10.45 -20.00
N GLN A 118 -4.71 -10.88 -18.75
CA GLN A 118 -4.45 -12.29 -18.42
C GLN A 118 -5.64 -13.22 -18.66
N GLN A 119 -6.87 -12.73 -18.57
CA GLN A 119 -8.09 -13.53 -18.81
C GLN A 119 -8.39 -13.75 -20.30
N LYS A 120 -7.85 -12.92 -21.19
CA LYS A 120 -8.05 -13.01 -22.65
C LYS A 120 -7.06 -13.96 -23.35
N ARG A 121 -6.20 -14.64 -22.59
CA ARG A 121 -5.24 -15.66 -23.06
C ARG A 121 -5.75 -17.04 -22.69
#